data_AF-A0A7J2MX19-F1
#
_entry.id   AF-A0A7J2MX19-F1
#
_cell.length_a   1.000
_cell.length_b   1.000
_cell.length_c   1.000
_cell.angle_alpha   90.00
_cell.angle_beta   90.00
_cell.angle_gamma   90.00
#
_symmetry.space_group_name_H-M   'P 1'
#
loop_
_entity.id
_entity.type
_entity.pdbx_description
1 polymer ?
#
loop_
_entity_poly.entity_id
_entity_poly.type
_entity_poly.pdbx_seq_one_letter_code
_entity_poly.pdbx_strand_id
1 'polypeptide(L)'
;MTIIISKSGKKIEKIDETQFMAEDELQKYIYENPDIIPIDEIKEDARLLVLAREFYTSSGPIDAIATDGDGELYIIETKLYKNTDKRFVLSQVLDYGAALWNDYKDYRDFIQQLDRKVNEKFNIPLNQKIIEFFGTDEERAEEIIEN
;
A
#
# COMPACT_ATOMS: atom_id res chain seq x y z
N MET A 1 7.08 -13.06 22.21
CA MET A 1 7.61 -11.78 22.74
C MET A 1 6.59 -11.20 23.71
N THR A 2 6.99 -10.52 24.79
CA THR A 2 6.01 -9.88 25.71
C THR A 2 6.02 -8.38 25.48
N ILE A 3 4.89 -7.83 25.04
CA ILE A 3 4.69 -6.38 24.90
C ILE A 3 3.92 -5.88 26.12
N ILE A 4 4.44 -4.81 26.75
CA ILE A 4 3.84 -4.16 27.91
C ILE A 4 3.65 -2.69 27.57
N ILE A 5 2.42 -2.18 27.68
CA ILE A 5 2.11 -0.77 27.44
C ILE A 5 1.79 -0.07 28.76
N SER A 6 2.37 1.10 28.98
CA SER A 6 2.09 1.97 30.13
C SER A 6 1.54 3.32 29.67
N LYS A 7 0.26 3.59 29.95
CA LYS A 7 -0.34 4.90 29.64
C LYS A 7 -0.10 5.86 30.80
N SER A 8 0.67 6.92 30.54
CA SER A 8 1.01 7.98 31.51
C SER A 8 1.61 7.47 32.83
N GLY A 9 2.37 6.37 32.77
CA GLY A 9 3.11 5.82 33.91
C GLY A 9 2.26 5.16 35.01
N LYS A 10 0.94 5.00 34.81
CA LYS A 10 0.02 4.56 35.88
C LYS A 10 -0.60 3.19 35.64
N LYS A 11 -0.94 2.86 34.38
CA LYS A 11 -1.61 1.61 34.04
C LYS A 11 -0.71 0.80 33.12
N ILE A 12 -0.13 -0.27 33.68
CA ILE A 12 0.70 -1.23 32.96
C ILE A 12 -0.20 -2.38 32.54
N GLU A 13 -0.33 -2.61 31.24
CA GLU A 13 -1.10 -3.72 30.67
C GLU A 13 -0.20 -4.57 29.79
N LYS A 14 -0.26 -5.89 30.01
CA LYS A 14 0.30 -6.85 29.07
C LYS A 14 -0.64 -6.91 27.88
N ILE A 15 -0.07 -6.80 26.68
CA ILE A 15 -0.82 -7.05 25.45
C ILE A 15 -0.52 -8.47 25.00
N ASP A 16 -1.59 -9.25 24.83
CA ASP A 16 -1.52 -10.56 24.24
C ASP A 16 -1.55 -10.44 22.70
N GLU A 17 -0.84 -11.34 22.04
CA GLU A 17 -0.83 -11.41 20.58
C GLU A 17 -2.22 -11.81 20.06
N THR A 18 -2.68 -11.12 19.03
CA THR A 18 -3.92 -11.43 18.30
C THR A 18 -3.61 -11.75 16.85
N GLN A 19 -4.40 -12.64 16.25
CA GLN A 19 -4.27 -12.99 14.84
C GLN A 19 -5.43 -12.40 14.04
N PHE A 20 -5.17 -12.05 12.79
CA PHE A 20 -6.23 -11.72 11.83
C PHE A 20 -7.02 -12.99 11.47
N MET A 21 -8.35 -12.87 11.45
CA MET A 21 -9.22 -14.01 11.18
C MET A 21 -9.66 -14.05 9.72
N ALA A 22 -9.61 -12.92 9.02
CA ALA A 22 -9.92 -12.80 7.60
C ALA A 22 -8.87 -11.93 6.86
N GLU A 23 -8.70 -12.19 5.56
CA GLU A 23 -7.77 -11.42 4.70
C GLU A 23 -8.21 -9.96 4.57
N ASP A 24 -9.52 -9.67 4.46
CA ASP A 24 -10.02 -8.29 4.43
C ASP A 24 -9.67 -7.50 5.69
N GLU A 25 -9.64 -8.13 6.87
CA GLU A 25 -9.21 -7.48 8.11
C GLU A 25 -7.73 -7.07 8.05
N LEU A 26 -6.87 -7.96 7.53
CA LEU A 26 -5.45 -7.71 7.34
C LEU A 26 -5.21 -6.60 6.30
N GLN A 27 -5.90 -6.70 5.16
CA GLN A 27 -5.84 -5.71 4.08
C GLN A 27 -6.25 -4.32 4.57
N LYS A 28 -7.34 -4.24 5.33
CA LYS A 28 -7.79 -2.99 5.95
C LYS A 28 -6.78 -2.45 6.97
N TYR A 29 -6.24 -3.32 7.81
CA TYR A 29 -5.30 -2.92 8.85
C TYR A 29 -4.02 -2.32 8.26
N ILE A 30 -3.44 -2.97 7.25
CA ILE A 30 -2.25 -2.47 6.54
C ILE A 30 -2.52 -1.13 5.87
N TYR A 31 -3.70 -0.96 5.29
CA TYR A 31 -4.07 0.29 4.63
C TYR A 31 -4.25 1.47 5.58
N GLU A 32 -4.73 1.21 6.80
CA GLU A 32 -4.86 2.22 7.85
C GLU A 32 -3.53 2.49 8.56
N ASN A 33 -2.59 1.54 8.51
CA ASN A 33 -1.30 1.59 9.19
C ASN A 33 -0.17 1.16 8.24
N PRO A 34 0.08 1.89 7.13
CA PRO A 34 1.03 1.47 6.10
C PRO A 34 2.47 1.34 6.60
N ASP A 35 2.82 2.06 7.66
CA ASP A 35 4.12 2.00 8.34
C ASP A 35 4.44 0.63 8.95
N ILE A 36 3.46 -0.29 9.03
CA ILE A 36 3.71 -1.68 9.45
C ILE A 36 4.37 -2.52 8.34
N ILE A 37 4.29 -2.08 7.09
CA ILE A 37 4.99 -2.76 5.99
C ILE A 37 6.47 -2.39 6.12
N PRO A 38 7.38 -3.36 6.32
CA PRO A 38 8.81 -3.09 6.51
C PRO A 38 9.48 -2.83 5.16
N ILE A 39 9.12 -1.71 4.52
CA ILE A 39 9.64 -1.34 3.20
C ILE A 39 11.15 -1.06 3.26
N ASP A 40 11.64 -0.66 4.42
CA ASP A 40 13.06 -0.45 4.73
C ASP A 40 13.92 -1.71 4.60
N GLU A 41 13.32 -2.91 4.73
CA GLU A 41 14.00 -4.18 4.45
C GLU A 41 14.26 -4.40 2.95
N ILE A 42 13.52 -3.69 2.08
CA ILE A 42 13.65 -3.76 0.61
C ILE A 42 14.46 -2.59 0.09
N LYS A 43 14.18 -1.38 0.58
CA LYS A 43 14.80 -0.13 0.14
C LYS A 43 15.02 0.79 1.34
N GLU A 44 16.29 1.07 1.64
CA GLU A 44 16.69 1.93 2.76
C GLU A 44 16.03 3.31 2.64
N ASP A 45 15.55 3.84 3.78
CA ASP A 45 14.87 5.13 3.92
C ASP A 45 13.58 5.32 3.08
N ALA A 46 13.07 4.26 2.44
CA ALA A 46 11.82 4.34 1.71
C ALA A 46 10.63 4.58 2.65
N ARG A 47 9.73 5.50 2.25
CA ARG A 47 8.45 5.71 2.91
C ARG A 47 7.34 5.33 1.96
N LEU A 48 6.41 4.49 2.42
CA LEU A 48 5.37 3.93 1.57
C LEU A 48 4.07 4.74 1.68
N LEU A 49 3.63 5.31 0.57
CA LEU A 49 2.33 5.96 0.44
C LEU A 49 1.35 5.00 -0.24
N VAL A 50 0.39 4.46 0.52
CA VAL A 50 -0.68 3.61 -0.05
C VAL A 50 -1.76 4.48 -0.72
N LEU A 51 -1.82 4.38 -2.05
CA LEU A 51 -2.66 5.19 -2.94
C LEU A 51 -4.09 4.64 -3.08
N ALA A 52 -4.22 3.32 -3.21
CA ALA A 52 -5.51 2.69 -3.47
C ALA A 52 -5.62 1.30 -2.82
N ARG A 53 -6.85 0.91 -2.47
CA ARG A 53 -7.25 -0.47 -2.17
C ARG A 53 -8.17 -1.01 -3.25
N GLU A 54 -8.17 -2.33 -3.39
CA GLU A 54 -9.02 -3.06 -4.34
C GLU A 54 -8.95 -2.43 -5.74
N PHE A 55 -7.71 -2.18 -6.18
CA PHE A 55 -7.47 -1.56 -7.48
C PHE A 55 -7.72 -2.60 -8.58
N TYR A 56 -8.76 -2.38 -9.37
CA TYR A 56 -9.24 -3.40 -10.29
C TYR A 56 -8.30 -3.60 -11.49
N THR A 57 -8.04 -4.86 -11.80
CA THR A 57 -7.37 -5.32 -13.02
C THR A 57 -8.15 -6.49 -13.62
N SER A 58 -7.81 -6.88 -14.86
CA SER A 58 -8.37 -8.06 -15.53
C SER A 58 -8.04 -9.37 -14.81
N SER A 59 -6.98 -9.42 -14.00
CA SER A 59 -6.61 -10.56 -13.14
C SER A 59 -7.27 -10.52 -11.75
N GLY A 60 -8.12 -9.52 -11.49
CA GLY A 60 -8.78 -9.30 -10.20
C GLY A 60 -8.33 -8.01 -9.51
N PRO A 61 -8.92 -7.69 -8.35
CA PRO A 61 -8.50 -6.53 -7.57
C PRO A 61 -7.14 -6.77 -6.93
N ILE A 62 -6.25 -5.80 -7.06
CA ILE A 62 -5.02 -5.70 -6.26
C ILE A 62 -5.41 -5.22 -4.87
N ASP A 63 -4.97 -5.93 -3.84
CA ASP A 63 -5.27 -5.61 -2.45
C ASP A 63 -4.88 -4.17 -2.09
N ALA A 64 -3.64 -3.76 -2.39
CA ALA A 64 -3.23 -2.37 -2.30
C ALA A 64 -2.16 -1.98 -3.34
N ILE A 65 -2.25 -0.74 -3.82
CA ILE A 65 -1.21 -0.09 -4.64
C ILE A 65 -0.61 1.06 -3.83
N ALA A 66 0.71 1.15 -3.85
CA ALA A 66 1.46 2.19 -3.16
C ALA A 66 2.63 2.74 -4.00
N THR A 67 3.17 3.87 -3.57
CA THR A 67 4.38 4.47 -4.14
C THR A 67 5.34 4.95 -3.06
N ASP A 68 6.62 5.10 -3.40
CA ASP A 68 7.62 5.77 -2.56
C ASP A 68 7.98 7.17 -3.08
N GLY A 69 8.94 7.83 -2.42
CA GLY A 69 9.39 9.17 -2.78
C GLY A 69 10.21 9.25 -4.07
N ASP A 70 10.50 8.10 -4.70
CA ASP A 70 11.13 8.02 -6.00
C ASP A 70 10.14 7.71 -7.12
N GLY A 71 8.87 7.44 -6.81
CA GLY A 71 7.86 7.07 -7.81
C GLY A 71 7.81 5.57 -8.10
N GLU A 72 8.52 4.72 -7.34
CA GLU A 72 8.43 3.27 -7.55
C GLU A 72 7.04 2.77 -7.20
N LEU A 73 6.48 1.88 -8.04
CA LEU A 73 5.16 1.30 -7.84
C LEU A 73 5.24 0.00 -7.05
N TYR A 74 4.48 -0.08 -5.96
CA TYR A 74 4.40 -1.27 -5.11
C TYR A 74 3.01 -1.90 -5.23
N ILE A 75 2.99 -3.18 -5.62
CA ILE A 75 1.80 -4.04 -5.63
C ILE A 75 1.86 -4.90 -4.37
N ILE A 76 0.85 -4.76 -3.51
CA ILE A 76 0.78 -5.44 -2.23
C ILE A 76 -0.37 -6.43 -2.28
N GLU A 77 -0.08 -7.70 -2.02
CA GLU A 77 -1.04 -8.79 -1.89
C GLU A 77 -0.98 -9.35 -0.47
N THR A 78 -2.12 -9.43 0.21
CA THR A 78 -2.21 -9.89 1.59
C THR A 78 -2.71 -11.33 1.67
N LYS A 79 -2.08 -12.13 2.53
CA LYS A 79 -2.51 -13.51 2.81
C LYS A 79 -2.33 -13.84 4.28
N LEU A 80 -3.31 -14.52 4.86
CA LEU A 80 -3.15 -15.11 6.19
C LEU A 80 -2.15 -16.25 6.13
N TYR A 81 -1.23 -16.33 7.11
CA TYR A 81 -0.15 -17.32 7.16
C TYR A 81 -0.62 -18.79 7.07
N LYS A 82 -1.88 -19.07 7.44
CA LYS A 82 -2.42 -20.43 7.50
C LYS A 82 -2.66 -20.98 6.08
N ASN A 83 -1.88 -22.01 5.71
CA ASN A 83 -2.03 -22.77 4.46
C ASN A 83 -1.84 -21.96 3.16
N THR A 84 -1.02 -20.91 3.17
CA THR A 84 -0.68 -20.17 1.96
C THR A 84 0.37 -20.92 1.13
N ASP A 85 0.04 -21.34 -0.10
CA ASP A 85 1.08 -21.71 -1.06
C ASP A 85 1.76 -20.44 -1.56
N LYS A 86 3.01 -20.22 -1.14
CA LYS A 86 3.80 -19.04 -1.55
C LYS A 86 3.90 -18.91 -3.07
N ARG A 87 3.85 -20.02 -3.82
CA ARG A 87 3.86 -19.98 -5.29
C ARG A 87 2.58 -19.40 -5.86
N PHE A 88 1.45 -19.63 -5.20
CA PHE A 88 0.16 -19.07 -5.59
C PHE A 88 0.09 -17.55 -5.36
N VAL A 89 0.75 -17.05 -4.31
CA VAL A 89 0.88 -15.61 -4.07
C VAL A 89 1.75 -14.96 -5.13
N LEU A 90 2.90 -15.58 -5.42
CA LEU A 90 3.80 -15.08 -6.46
C LEU A 90 3.11 -15.04 -7.83
N SER A 91 2.34 -16.08 -8.19
CA SER A 91 1.60 -16.06 -9.45
C SER A 91 0.59 -14.92 -9.51
N GLN A 92 -0.16 -14.66 -8.43
CA GLN A 92 -1.11 -13.53 -8.39
C GLN A 92 -0.42 -12.19 -8.60
N VAL A 93 0.70 -11.92 -7.91
CA VAL A 93 1.42 -10.65 -8.06
C VAL A 93 1.97 -10.48 -9.48
N LEU A 94 2.48 -11.56 -10.10
CA LEU A 94 2.92 -11.55 -11.49
C LEU A 94 1.75 -11.33 -12.46
N ASP A 95 0.60 -11.97 -12.21
CA ASP A 95 -0.61 -11.81 -13.00
C ASP A 95 -1.17 -10.38 -12.91
N TYR A 96 -1.04 -9.71 -11.75
CA TYR A 96 -1.36 -8.29 -11.60
C TYR A 96 -0.43 -7.40 -12.41
N GLY A 97 0.89 -7.64 -12.37
CA GLY A 97 1.85 -6.89 -13.18
C GLY A 97 1.53 -7.01 -14.68
N ALA A 98 1.24 -8.23 -15.15
CA ALA A 98 0.83 -8.46 -16.53
C ALA A 98 -0.52 -7.80 -16.88
N ALA A 99 -1.49 -7.83 -15.97
CA ALA A 99 -2.78 -7.19 -16.15
C ALA A 99 -2.66 -5.67 -16.21
N LEU A 100 -1.92 -5.04 -15.30
CA LEU A 100 -1.66 -3.60 -15.33
C LEU A 100 -1.02 -3.18 -16.66
N TRP A 101 -0.01 -3.93 -17.12
CA TRP A 101 0.64 -3.68 -18.40
C TRP A 101 -0.31 -3.77 -19.60
N ASN A 102 -1.27 -4.70 -19.57
CA ASN A 102 -2.20 -4.90 -20.68
C ASN A 102 -3.42 -3.96 -20.61
N ASP A 103 -3.94 -3.70 -19.42
CA ASP A 103 -5.16 -2.92 -19.18
C ASP A 103 -4.88 -1.42 -19.31
N TYR A 104 -3.69 -0.97 -18.91
CA TYR A 104 -3.28 0.43 -18.91
C TYR A 104 -2.16 0.72 -19.91
N LYS A 105 -2.41 0.41 -21.18
CA LYS A 105 -1.46 0.74 -22.28
C LYS A 105 -1.23 2.23 -22.44
N ASP A 106 -2.23 3.05 -22.07
CA ASP A 106 -2.06 4.48 -21.87
C ASP A 106 -1.86 4.75 -20.37
N TYR A 107 -0.64 5.15 -20.01
CA TYR A 107 -0.28 5.47 -18.63
C TYR A 107 -1.21 6.53 -18.02
N ARG A 108 -1.79 7.42 -18.84
CA ARG A 108 -2.71 8.47 -18.35
C ARG A 108 -4.00 7.89 -17.79
N ASP A 109 -4.48 6.78 -18.34
CA ASP A 109 -5.66 6.10 -17.81
C ASP A 109 -5.37 5.51 -16.43
N PHE A 110 -4.15 4.99 -16.21
CA PHE A 110 -3.72 4.47 -14.91
C PHE A 110 -3.67 5.58 -13.86
N ILE A 111 -3.01 6.69 -14.18
CA ILE A 111 -2.92 7.85 -13.28
C ILE A 111 -4.31 8.42 -12.99
N GLN A 112 -5.21 8.50 -13.97
CA GLN A 112 -6.57 8.97 -13.75
C GLN A 112 -7.35 8.08 -12.78
N GLN A 113 -7.21 6.75 -12.88
CA GLN A 113 -7.84 5.84 -11.91
C GLN A 113 -7.23 5.97 -10.52
N LEU A 114 -5.91 6.14 -10.41
CA LEU A 114 -5.24 6.39 -9.14
C LEU A 114 -5.70 7.72 -8.52
N ASP A 115 -5.71 8.81 -9.28
CA ASP A 115 -6.15 10.13 -8.81
C ASP A 115 -7.58 10.08 -8.29
N ARG A 116 -8.47 9.38 -9.00
CA ARG A 116 -9.84 9.14 -8.53
C ARG A 116 -9.86 8.41 -7.19
N LYS A 117 -9.12 7.31 -7.04
CA LYS A 117 -9.07 6.53 -5.80
C LYS A 117 -8.47 7.32 -4.63
N VAL A 118 -7.43 8.11 -4.90
CA VAL A 118 -6.82 9.01 -3.91
C VAL A 118 -7.80 10.09 -3.49
N ASN A 119 -8.51 10.70 -4.43
CA ASN A 119 -9.52 11.71 -4.14
C ASN A 119 -10.68 11.13 -3.31
N GLU A 120 -11.18 9.95 -3.68
CA GLU A 120 -12.22 9.23 -2.93
C GLU A 120 -11.80 8.99 -1.46
N LYS A 121 -10.52 8.71 -1.19
CA LYS A 121 -10.00 8.42 0.15
C LYS A 121 -9.62 9.66 0.95
N PHE A 122 -8.84 10.55 0.34
CA PHE A 122 -8.18 11.66 1.04
C PHE A 122 -8.83 13.02 0.76
N ASN A 123 -9.80 13.08 -0.15
CA ASN A 123 -10.47 14.31 -0.56
C ASN A 123 -9.51 15.39 -1.11
N ILE A 124 -8.40 14.96 -1.70
CA ILE A 124 -7.42 15.79 -2.40
C ILE A 124 -6.90 15.03 -3.64
N PRO A 125 -6.41 15.72 -4.69
CA PRO A 125 -5.80 15.07 -5.85
C PRO A 125 -4.48 14.34 -5.52
N LEU A 126 -4.07 13.43 -6.41
CA LEU A 126 -2.83 12.63 -6.31
C LEU A 126 -1.59 13.49 -6.12
N ASN A 127 -1.40 14.51 -6.96
CA ASN A 127 -0.24 15.39 -6.90
C ASN A 127 -0.15 16.10 -5.53
N GLN A 128 -1.27 16.64 -5.04
CA GLN A 128 -1.32 17.27 -3.71
C GLN A 128 -1.03 16.25 -2.61
N LYS A 129 -1.51 15.02 -2.74
CA LYS A 129 -1.25 13.98 -1.75
C LYS A 129 0.24 13.61 -1.67
N ILE A 130 0.91 13.52 -2.81
CA ILE A 130 2.36 13.27 -2.90
C ILE A 130 3.14 14.42 -2.24
N ILE A 131 2.79 15.66 -2.58
CA ILE A 131 3.35 16.88 -1.97
C ILE A 131 3.25 16.84 -0.44
N GLU A 132 2.04 16.61 0.09
CA GLU A 132 1.81 16.59 1.53
C GLU A 132 2.53 15.44 2.25
N PHE A 133 2.60 14.26 1.63
CA PHE A 133 3.15 13.07 2.27
C PHE A 133 4.68 13.05 2.29
N PHE A 134 5.30 13.40 1.16
CA PHE A 134 6.75 13.41 1.00
C PHE A 134 7.40 14.77 1.34
N GLY A 135 6.59 15.83 1.50
CA GLY A 135 7.10 17.17 1.79
C GLY A 135 7.86 17.77 0.62
N THR A 136 7.38 17.52 -0.60
CA THR A 136 8.03 17.90 -1.85
C THR A 136 7.37 19.11 -2.51
N ASP A 137 8.01 19.74 -3.50
CA ASP A 137 7.39 20.74 -4.35
C ASP A 137 6.62 20.12 -5.54
N GLU A 138 5.96 20.97 -6.34
CA GLU A 138 5.15 20.54 -7.49
C GLU A 138 5.98 19.83 -8.56
N GLU A 139 7.17 20.36 -8.90
CA GLU A 139 8.05 19.79 -9.92
C GLU A 139 8.46 18.37 -9.55
N ARG A 140 8.92 18.16 -8.32
CA ARG A 140 9.32 16.83 -7.86
C ARG A 140 8.12 15.89 -7.67
N ALA A 141 6.93 16.41 -7.36
CA ALA A 141 5.73 15.57 -7.33
C ALA A 141 5.32 15.09 -8.74
N GLU A 142 5.50 15.91 -9.77
CA GLU A 142 5.30 15.51 -11.16
C GLU A 142 6.31 14.43 -11.58
N GLU A 143 7.59 14.58 -11.23
CA GLU A 143 8.61 13.55 -11.48
C GLU A 143 8.24 12.19 -10.86
N ILE A 144 7.69 12.19 -9.64
CA ILE A 144 7.24 10.96 -8.95
C ILE A 144 6.08 10.31 -9.70
N ILE A 145 5.17 11.10 -10.27
CA ILE A 145 4.01 10.59 -11.03
C ILE A 145 4.42 10.04 -12.40
N GLU A 146 5.46 10.62 -13.01
CA GLU A 146 5.89 10.31 -14.38
C GLU A 146 6.96 9.20 -14.48
N ASN A 147 7.50 8.70 -13.36
CA ASN A 147 8.48 7.59 -13.34
C ASN A 147 7.89 6.28 -13.91
#